data_AF-A0A3L6ZU89-F1
#
_entry.id   AF-A0A3L6ZU89-F1
#
_cell.length_a   1.000
_cell.length_b   1.000
_cell.length_c   1.000
_cell.angle_alpha   90.00
_cell.angle_beta   90.00
_cell.angle_gamma   90.00
#
_symmetry.space_group_name_H-M   'P 1'
#
loop_
_entity.id
_entity.type
_entity.pdbx_description
1 polymer ?
#
loop_
_entity_poly.entity_id
_entity_poly.type
_entity_poly.pdbx_seq_one_letter_code
_entity_poly.pdbx_strand_id
1 'polypeptide(L)'
;MSPAPPTAVVRTGTRIKALLTHPRLLLSVKTAVAVGIAWIVAPLVPGVADEYPYYAPLGALISMSPTLMSSVRRGAETLAGLAIGIVLAGAVIIFSSPNVITISLVVGAGMLVAGSRYLTTGGEYVPVAALFVLIIGGQNADEYSIGYLVQMSVGIAVGLLVNTLVLPPLNFSAAVLQLTQFRSELANHLDDISNALIESWPPEHEEWANRAGTLAETADRVRGAVGHADESRKFNPRARLHRRDLEKDYQDLADLESITFHVRSLGKVLAAAIWDGPIPAELPESLRKPMSDTVHAVAEVLRLRNAGDSIDEAVAAADESLRVLLEALDAQRDLDPSSLSPSASVAMDLRRILAIIEESADVTQT
;
A
#
# COMPACT_ATOMS: atom_id res chain seq x y z
N MET A 1 -19.45 -20.05 43.22
CA MET A 1 -20.52 -19.11 42.82
C MET A 1 -20.13 -18.57 41.45
N SER A 2 -20.61 -19.19 40.37
CA SER A 2 -20.22 -18.81 38.99
C SER A 2 -20.87 -17.48 38.59
N PRO A 3 -20.15 -16.57 37.91
CA PRO A 3 -20.73 -15.32 37.43
C PRO A 3 -21.79 -15.58 36.35
N ALA A 4 -22.92 -14.89 36.46
CA ALA A 4 -24.03 -14.99 35.51
C ALA A 4 -23.60 -14.52 34.11
N PRO A 5 -24.08 -15.17 33.03
CA PRO A 5 -23.74 -14.77 31.67
C PRO A 5 -24.34 -13.40 31.35
N PRO A 6 -23.62 -12.52 30.63
CA PRO A 6 -24.11 -11.21 30.24
C PRO A 6 -25.36 -11.35 29.35
N THR A 7 -26.39 -10.53 29.64
CA THR A 7 -27.69 -10.55 28.96
C THR A 7 -27.55 -10.29 27.45
N ALA A 8 -28.29 -11.04 26.65
CA ALA A 8 -28.22 -11.05 25.18
C ALA A 8 -28.36 -9.67 24.51
N VAL A 9 -28.99 -8.70 25.19
CA VAL A 9 -29.23 -7.33 24.69
C VAL A 9 -27.93 -6.54 24.54
N VAL A 10 -26.96 -6.71 25.45
CA VAL A 10 -25.64 -6.03 25.35
C VAL A 10 -24.80 -6.62 24.21
N ARG A 11 -24.98 -7.93 23.93
CA ARG A 11 -24.26 -8.65 22.87
C ARG A 11 -24.71 -8.20 21.46
N THR A 12 -25.98 -7.85 21.28
CA THR A 12 -26.53 -7.38 20.00
C THR A 12 -26.11 -5.94 19.67
N GLY A 13 -26.12 -5.03 20.64
CA GLY A 13 -25.68 -3.64 20.44
C GLY A 13 -24.18 -3.54 20.08
N THR A 14 -23.36 -4.41 20.65
CA THR A 14 -21.91 -4.47 20.38
C THR A 14 -21.62 -5.03 18.98
N ARG A 15 -22.40 -6.02 18.51
CA ARG A 15 -22.31 -6.56 17.15
C ARG A 15 -22.76 -5.56 16.08
N ILE A 16 -23.83 -4.80 16.34
CA ILE A 16 -24.29 -3.75 15.42
C ILE A 16 -23.27 -2.61 15.35
N LYS A 17 -22.69 -2.18 16.47
CA LYS A 17 -21.57 -1.23 16.46
C LYS A 17 -20.38 -1.78 15.66
N ALA A 18 -19.95 -3.03 15.90
CA ALA A 18 -18.84 -3.66 15.19
C ALA A 18 -19.08 -3.85 13.68
N LEU A 19 -20.32 -4.12 13.27
CA LEU A 19 -20.75 -4.13 11.86
C LEU A 19 -20.73 -2.71 11.28
N LEU A 20 -21.26 -1.71 11.99
CA LEU A 20 -21.23 -0.31 11.54
C LEU A 20 -19.82 0.30 11.54
N THR A 21 -18.84 -0.32 12.21
CA THR A 21 -17.43 0.11 12.15
C THR A 21 -16.67 -0.49 10.96
N HIS A 22 -17.28 -1.39 10.19
CA HIS A 22 -16.63 -1.94 9.01
C HIS A 22 -16.49 -0.84 7.94
N PRO A 23 -15.27 -0.55 7.46
CA PRO A 23 -15.01 0.53 6.49
C PRO A 23 -15.88 0.46 5.24
N ARG A 24 -16.23 -0.76 4.81
CA ARG A 24 -17.11 -1.01 3.65
C ARG A 24 -18.55 -0.57 3.91
N LEU A 25 -19.10 -0.83 5.10
CA LEU A 25 -20.47 -0.43 5.44
C LEU A 25 -20.59 1.08 5.58
N LEU A 26 -19.60 1.73 6.19
CA LEU A 26 -19.54 3.19 6.24
C LEU A 26 -19.49 3.80 4.83
N LEU A 27 -18.66 3.23 3.94
CA LEU A 27 -18.61 3.64 2.54
C LEU A 27 -19.94 3.45 1.83
N SER A 28 -20.60 2.30 1.97
CA SER A 28 -21.91 2.06 1.35
C SER A 28 -22.97 3.05 1.82
N VAL A 29 -23.03 3.32 3.13
CA VAL A 29 -24.00 4.27 3.71
C VAL A 29 -23.74 5.70 3.23
N LYS A 30 -22.49 6.18 3.26
CA LYS A 30 -22.19 7.55 2.79
C LYS A 30 -22.47 7.71 1.30
N THR A 31 -22.19 6.66 0.50
CA THR A 31 -22.49 6.67 -0.93
C THR A 31 -24.00 6.73 -1.16
N ALA A 32 -24.80 5.92 -0.46
CA ALA A 32 -26.26 5.97 -0.57
C ALA A 32 -26.82 7.36 -0.20
N VAL A 33 -26.30 7.96 0.88
CA VAL A 33 -26.67 9.33 1.30
C VAL A 33 -26.28 10.36 0.23
N ALA A 34 -25.08 10.27 -0.34
CA ALA A 34 -24.63 11.19 -1.37
C ALA A 34 -25.46 11.10 -2.65
N VAL A 35 -25.80 9.88 -3.09
CA VAL A 35 -26.67 9.64 -4.24
C VAL A 35 -28.06 10.23 -3.98
N GLY A 36 -28.63 10.03 -2.78
CA GLY A 36 -29.92 10.60 -2.41
C GLY A 36 -29.93 12.14 -2.38
N ILE A 37 -28.87 12.75 -1.82
CA ILE A 37 -28.72 14.22 -1.82
C ILE A 37 -28.56 14.74 -3.25
N ALA A 38 -27.74 14.08 -4.07
CA ALA A 38 -27.52 14.48 -5.46
C ALA A 38 -28.83 14.41 -6.26
N TRP A 39 -29.68 13.41 -6.05
CA TRP A 39 -31.01 13.33 -6.66
C TRP A 39 -31.90 14.51 -6.29
N ILE A 40 -31.87 14.96 -5.03
CA ILE A 40 -32.67 16.10 -4.57
C ILE A 40 -32.13 17.43 -5.12
N VAL A 41 -30.81 17.55 -5.24
CA VAL A 41 -30.14 18.77 -5.71
C VAL A 41 -30.21 18.91 -7.23
N ALA A 42 -30.22 17.81 -7.99
CA ALA A 42 -30.14 17.82 -9.44
C ALA A 42 -31.21 18.70 -10.13
N PRO A 43 -32.50 18.68 -9.73
CA PRO A 43 -33.52 19.51 -10.36
C PRO A 43 -33.45 21.00 -9.96
N LEU A 44 -32.64 21.35 -8.96
CA LEU A 44 -32.46 22.74 -8.53
C LEU A 44 -31.41 23.46 -9.41
N VAL A 45 -30.75 22.74 -10.31
CA VAL A 45 -29.73 23.28 -11.21
C VAL A 45 -30.43 23.97 -12.38
N PRO A 46 -30.27 25.29 -12.58
CA PRO A 46 -30.96 26.01 -13.64
C PRO A 46 -30.42 25.67 -15.04
N GLY A 47 -31.26 25.85 -16.06
CA GLY A 47 -30.92 25.67 -17.48
C GLY A 47 -31.19 24.25 -17.98
N VAL A 48 -30.60 23.90 -19.13
CA VAL A 48 -30.78 22.59 -19.81
C VAL A 48 -30.37 21.38 -18.96
N ALA A 49 -29.63 21.61 -17.88
CA ALA A 49 -29.22 20.58 -16.95
C ALA A 49 -30.39 19.94 -16.19
N ASP A 50 -31.47 20.68 -15.91
CA ASP A 50 -32.65 20.17 -15.20
C ASP A 50 -33.37 19.05 -15.97
N GLU A 51 -33.19 18.98 -17.30
CA GLU A 51 -33.76 17.92 -18.14
C GLU A 51 -33.07 16.56 -17.94
N TYR A 52 -31.88 16.55 -17.32
CA TYR A 52 -31.04 15.36 -17.16
C TYR A 52 -30.61 15.08 -15.70
N PRO A 53 -31.53 15.10 -14.72
CA PRO A 53 -31.18 15.11 -13.30
C PRO A 53 -30.58 13.78 -12.81
N TYR A 54 -30.77 12.71 -13.57
CA TYR A 54 -30.28 11.36 -13.25
C TYR A 54 -28.75 11.23 -13.32
N TYR A 55 -28.04 12.16 -13.95
CA TYR A 55 -26.57 12.16 -14.00
C TYR A 55 -25.91 12.64 -12.70
N ALA A 56 -26.55 13.47 -11.88
CA ALA A 56 -25.95 13.89 -10.62
C ALA A 56 -25.80 12.72 -9.61
N PRO A 57 -26.82 11.88 -9.37
CA PRO A 57 -26.64 10.68 -8.55
C PRO A 57 -25.57 9.74 -9.12
N LEU A 58 -25.43 9.64 -10.44
CA LEU A 58 -24.37 8.87 -11.08
C LEU A 58 -22.98 9.44 -10.77
N GLY A 59 -22.79 10.76 -10.90
CA GLY A 59 -21.54 11.44 -10.55
C GLY A 59 -21.18 11.31 -9.07
N ALA A 60 -22.18 11.38 -8.17
CA ALA A 60 -21.98 11.15 -6.74
C ALA A 60 -21.54 9.72 -6.44
N LEU A 61 -22.14 8.73 -7.12
CA LEU A 61 -21.80 7.32 -6.97
C LEU A 61 -20.37 7.02 -7.43
N ILE A 62 -19.99 7.49 -8.60
CA ILE A 62 -18.69 7.19 -9.23
C ILE A 62 -17.53 7.86 -8.49
N SER A 63 -17.73 9.07 -7.99
CA SER A 63 -16.69 9.80 -7.24
C SER A 63 -16.44 9.22 -5.85
N MET A 64 -17.35 8.44 -5.27
CA MET A 64 -17.20 7.95 -3.91
C MET A 64 -16.07 6.92 -3.79
N SER A 65 -15.16 7.16 -2.84
CA SER A 65 -14.06 6.25 -2.51
C SER A 65 -13.74 6.25 -1.01
N PRO A 66 -12.94 5.29 -0.52
CA PRO A 66 -12.57 5.23 0.90
C PRO A 66 -11.88 6.50 1.40
N THR A 67 -11.00 7.10 0.59
CA THR A 67 -10.27 8.33 0.93
C THR A 67 -10.80 9.53 0.14
N LEU A 68 -10.62 10.73 0.70
CA LEU A 68 -11.00 11.99 0.05
C LEU A 68 -10.16 12.25 -1.19
N MET A 69 -8.84 12.08 -1.10
CA MET A 69 -7.93 12.24 -2.24
C MET A 69 -8.30 11.32 -3.41
N SER A 70 -8.59 10.05 -3.14
CA SER A 70 -9.01 9.11 -4.19
C SER A 70 -10.36 9.49 -4.79
N SER A 71 -11.28 10.04 -3.99
CA SER A 71 -12.57 10.55 -4.48
C SER A 71 -12.42 11.78 -5.38
N VAL A 72 -11.56 12.73 -4.98
CA VAL A 72 -11.24 13.93 -5.77
C VAL A 72 -10.59 13.53 -7.09
N ARG A 73 -9.59 12.65 -7.04
CA ARG A 73 -8.88 12.16 -8.22
C ARG A 73 -9.84 11.45 -9.18
N ARG A 74 -10.65 10.51 -8.69
CA ARG A 74 -11.66 9.81 -9.50
C ARG A 74 -12.66 10.78 -10.11
N GLY A 75 -13.21 11.70 -9.32
CA GLY A 75 -14.14 12.71 -9.82
C GLY A 75 -13.53 13.57 -10.94
N ALA A 76 -12.32 14.08 -10.74
CA ALA A 76 -11.62 14.89 -11.74
C ALA A 76 -11.30 14.09 -13.02
N GLU A 77 -10.81 12.84 -12.88
CA GLU A 77 -10.52 11.98 -14.01
C GLU A 77 -11.79 11.59 -14.78
N THR A 78 -12.90 11.27 -14.09
CA THR A 78 -14.20 11.00 -14.73
C THR A 78 -14.71 12.22 -15.49
N LEU A 79 -14.61 13.43 -14.94
CA LEU A 79 -14.99 14.66 -15.64
C LEU A 79 -14.11 14.94 -16.85
N ALA A 80 -12.80 14.70 -16.74
CA ALA A 80 -11.89 14.83 -17.88
C ALA A 80 -12.22 13.82 -18.98
N GLY A 81 -12.46 12.55 -18.62
CA GLY A 81 -12.86 11.51 -19.55
C GLY A 81 -14.19 11.83 -20.25
N LEU A 82 -15.17 12.30 -19.47
CA LEU A 82 -16.45 12.77 -19.97
C LEU A 82 -16.29 13.94 -20.97
N ALA A 83 -15.51 14.96 -20.62
CA ALA A 83 -15.27 16.11 -21.50
C ALA A 83 -14.57 15.70 -22.80
N ILE A 84 -13.57 14.81 -22.74
CA ILE A 84 -12.89 14.28 -23.92
C ILE A 84 -13.88 13.48 -24.80
N GLY A 85 -14.71 12.64 -24.20
CA GLY A 85 -15.74 11.88 -24.91
C GLY A 85 -16.78 12.78 -25.59
N ILE A 86 -17.23 13.84 -24.92
CA ILE A 86 -18.13 14.86 -25.49
C ILE A 86 -17.49 15.51 -26.72
N VAL A 87 -16.23 15.95 -26.63
CA VAL A 87 -15.51 16.57 -27.75
C VAL A 87 -15.36 15.59 -28.91
N LEU A 88 -15.04 14.33 -28.61
CA LEU A 88 -14.89 13.28 -29.62
C LEU A 88 -16.22 13.00 -30.35
N ALA A 89 -17.33 12.91 -29.63
CA ALA A 89 -18.65 12.74 -30.23
C ALA A 89 -19.07 13.96 -31.07
N GLY A 90 -18.86 15.18 -30.54
CA GLY A 90 -19.13 16.41 -31.27
C GLY A 90 -18.35 16.48 -32.59
N ALA A 91 -17.07 16.06 -32.58
CA ALA A 91 -16.27 16.00 -33.80
C ALA A 91 -16.85 15.05 -34.84
N VAL A 92 -17.35 13.86 -34.45
CA VAL A 92 -17.95 12.89 -35.37
C VAL A 92 -19.29 13.37 -35.94
N ILE A 93 -20.12 14.01 -35.11
CA ILE A 93 -21.44 14.52 -35.50
C ILE A 93 -21.35 15.58 -36.60
N ILE A 94 -20.26 16.35 -36.65
CA ILE A 94 -20.01 17.33 -37.72
C ILE A 94 -19.90 16.64 -39.11
N PHE A 95 -19.38 15.42 -39.16
CA PHE A 95 -19.13 14.71 -40.43
C PHE A 95 -20.28 13.77 -40.83
N SER A 96 -20.97 13.14 -39.89
CA SER A 96 -21.98 12.13 -40.20
C SER A 96 -22.99 11.93 -39.06
N SER A 97 -24.23 11.57 -39.43
CA SER A 97 -25.28 11.23 -38.47
C SER A 97 -25.02 9.88 -37.78
N PRO A 98 -25.60 9.65 -36.59
CA PRO A 98 -25.41 8.40 -35.84
C PRO A 98 -25.81 7.16 -36.68
N ASN A 99 -24.85 6.28 -36.91
CA ASN A 99 -24.99 5.01 -37.62
C ASN A 99 -23.96 4.00 -37.11
N VAL A 100 -24.06 2.73 -37.52
CA VAL A 100 -23.17 1.65 -37.05
C VAL A 100 -21.68 1.98 -37.24
N ILE A 101 -21.31 2.63 -38.35
CA ILE A 101 -19.92 2.97 -38.64
C ILE A 101 -19.43 4.09 -37.73
N THR A 102 -20.18 5.19 -37.63
CA THR A 102 -19.82 6.34 -36.76
C THR A 102 -19.75 5.95 -35.28
N ILE A 103 -20.68 5.11 -34.81
CA ILE A 103 -20.68 4.58 -33.44
C ILE A 103 -19.45 3.69 -33.20
N SER A 104 -19.16 2.76 -34.13
CA SER A 104 -17.98 1.90 -34.01
C SER A 104 -16.68 2.72 -34.02
N LEU A 105 -16.63 3.75 -34.86
CA LEU A 105 -15.47 4.63 -34.97
C LEU A 105 -15.27 5.48 -33.71
N VAL A 106 -16.33 6.10 -33.18
CA VAL A 106 -16.22 6.97 -31.99
C VAL A 106 -15.86 6.17 -30.76
N VAL A 107 -16.43 4.97 -30.59
CA VAL A 107 -16.09 4.07 -29.48
C VAL A 107 -14.66 3.54 -29.65
N GLY A 108 -14.28 3.13 -30.85
CA GLY A 108 -12.91 2.68 -31.13
C GLY A 108 -11.88 3.78 -30.86
N ALA A 109 -12.12 5.00 -31.33
CA ALA A 109 -11.28 6.16 -31.04
C ALA A 109 -11.26 6.48 -29.54
N GLY A 110 -12.42 6.42 -28.87
CA GLY A 110 -12.53 6.60 -27.42
C GLY A 110 -11.72 5.58 -26.63
N MET A 111 -11.72 4.31 -27.06
CA MET A 111 -10.90 3.25 -26.47
C MET A 111 -9.40 3.47 -26.68
N LEU A 112 -8.99 3.94 -27.87
CA LEU A 112 -7.59 4.29 -28.12
C LEU A 112 -7.12 5.44 -27.23
N VAL A 113 -7.97 6.46 -27.06
CA VAL A 113 -7.69 7.58 -26.15
C VAL A 113 -7.64 7.09 -24.70
N ALA A 114 -8.61 6.26 -24.28
CA ALA A 114 -8.67 5.68 -22.94
C ALA A 114 -7.44 4.83 -22.59
N GLY A 115 -6.88 4.11 -23.58
CA GLY A 115 -5.67 3.30 -23.42
C GLY A 115 -4.35 4.09 -23.38
N SER A 116 -4.41 5.43 -23.50
CA SER A 116 -3.24 6.28 -23.43
C SER A 116 -2.71 6.38 -22.00
N ARG A 117 -1.37 6.42 -21.85
CA ARG A 117 -0.69 6.55 -20.54
C ARG A 117 -1.11 7.78 -19.71
N TYR A 118 -1.77 8.76 -20.33
CA TYR A 118 -2.20 10.00 -19.67
C TYR A 118 -3.57 9.89 -18.97
N LEU A 119 -4.38 8.88 -19.30
CA LEU A 119 -5.68 8.65 -18.67
C LEU A 119 -5.60 7.37 -17.82
N THR A 120 -5.82 7.52 -16.51
CA THR A 120 -5.84 6.37 -15.59
C THR A 120 -7.27 5.90 -15.36
N THR A 121 -7.93 6.27 -14.26
CA THR A 121 -9.26 5.75 -13.91
C THR A 121 -10.36 6.37 -14.78
N GLY A 122 -10.20 7.63 -15.18
CA GLY A 122 -11.18 8.35 -16.01
C GLY A 122 -11.27 7.91 -17.47
N GLY A 123 -10.30 7.15 -17.96
CA GLY A 123 -10.23 6.74 -19.37
C GLY A 123 -11.46 5.96 -19.82
N GLU A 124 -12.01 5.12 -18.95
CA GLU A 124 -13.21 4.31 -19.24
C GLU A 124 -14.45 5.14 -19.58
N TYR A 125 -14.52 6.38 -19.10
CA TYR A 125 -15.64 7.28 -19.35
C TYR A 125 -15.56 7.99 -20.70
N VAL A 126 -14.39 8.00 -21.37
CA VAL A 126 -14.25 8.59 -22.72
C VAL A 126 -15.16 7.90 -23.74
N PRO A 127 -15.07 6.57 -23.97
CA PRO A 127 -15.93 5.90 -24.93
C PRO A 127 -17.40 5.89 -24.48
N VAL A 128 -17.67 5.79 -23.17
CA VAL A 128 -19.04 5.81 -22.62
C VAL A 128 -19.72 7.16 -22.89
N ALA A 129 -19.03 8.27 -22.57
CA ALA A 129 -19.52 9.60 -22.83
C ALA A 129 -19.73 9.86 -24.32
N ALA A 130 -18.75 9.48 -25.15
CA ALA A 130 -18.85 9.67 -26.58
C ALA A 130 -20.05 8.90 -27.17
N LEU A 131 -20.27 7.67 -26.72
CA LEU A 131 -21.42 6.86 -27.12
C LEU A 131 -22.75 7.49 -26.71
N PHE A 132 -22.85 7.95 -25.45
CA PHE A 132 -24.07 8.55 -24.93
C PHE A 132 -24.42 9.87 -25.62
N VAL A 133 -23.44 10.74 -25.88
CA VAL A 133 -23.65 11.97 -26.63
C VAL A 133 -24.12 11.68 -28.06
N LEU A 134 -23.53 10.68 -28.71
CA LEU A 134 -23.89 10.33 -30.09
C LEU A 134 -25.29 9.69 -30.19
N ILE A 135 -25.67 8.82 -29.25
CA ILE A 135 -26.95 8.09 -29.28
C ILE A 135 -28.10 8.91 -28.69
N ILE A 136 -27.89 9.50 -27.51
CA ILE A 136 -28.95 10.18 -26.75
C ILE A 136 -29.03 11.64 -27.14
N GLY A 137 -27.88 12.32 -27.27
CA GLY A 137 -27.81 13.72 -27.66
C GLY A 137 -28.25 13.93 -29.11
N GLY A 138 -27.79 13.09 -30.04
CA GLY A 138 -28.25 13.10 -31.43
C GLY A 138 -28.16 14.49 -32.07
N GLN A 139 -29.31 15.08 -32.42
CA GLN A 139 -29.37 16.44 -33.00
C GLN A 139 -29.28 17.57 -31.98
N ASN A 140 -29.58 17.32 -30.71
CA ASN A 140 -29.45 18.28 -29.60
C ASN A 140 -28.22 17.92 -28.73
N ALA A 141 -27.15 17.46 -29.39
CA ALA A 141 -25.96 16.95 -28.71
C ALA A 141 -25.26 18.01 -27.86
N ASP A 142 -25.42 19.29 -28.20
CA ASP A 142 -24.94 20.44 -27.44
C ASP A 142 -25.67 20.60 -26.11
N GLU A 143 -27.00 20.69 -26.11
CA GLU A 143 -27.81 20.81 -24.89
C GLU A 143 -27.63 19.59 -23.98
N TYR A 144 -27.66 18.40 -24.57
CA TYR A 144 -27.43 17.15 -23.86
C TYR A 144 -26.02 17.09 -23.24
N SER A 145 -24.97 17.46 -23.97
CA SER A 145 -23.60 17.42 -23.46
C SER A 145 -23.38 18.38 -22.29
N ILE A 146 -23.96 19.57 -22.37
CA ILE A 146 -23.92 20.56 -21.28
C ILE A 146 -24.64 20.00 -20.05
N GLY A 147 -25.86 19.50 -20.23
CA GLY A 147 -26.64 18.93 -19.13
C GLY A 147 -25.93 17.75 -18.46
N TYR A 148 -25.37 16.84 -19.27
CA TYR A 148 -24.61 15.69 -18.79
C TYR A 148 -23.37 16.11 -17.99
N LEU A 149 -22.54 17.03 -18.53
CA LEU A 149 -21.33 17.48 -17.85
C LEU A 149 -21.62 18.24 -16.55
N VAL A 150 -22.63 19.13 -16.57
CA VAL A 150 -23.03 19.92 -15.40
C VAL A 150 -23.59 19.02 -14.31
N GLN A 151 -24.53 18.13 -14.63
CA GLN A 151 -25.14 17.25 -13.63
C GLN A 151 -24.11 16.28 -13.04
N MET A 152 -23.23 15.70 -13.86
CA MET A 152 -22.11 14.90 -13.34
C MET A 152 -21.21 15.69 -12.38
N SER A 153 -20.90 16.94 -12.72
CA SER A 153 -20.08 17.82 -11.88
C SER A 153 -20.75 18.12 -10.54
N VAL A 154 -22.06 18.40 -10.55
CA VAL A 154 -22.88 18.60 -9.34
C VAL A 154 -22.89 17.35 -8.48
N GLY A 155 -23.11 16.19 -9.08
CA GLY A 155 -23.05 14.89 -8.43
C GLY A 155 -21.73 14.65 -7.71
N ILE A 156 -20.62 14.86 -8.43
CA ILE A 156 -19.27 14.72 -7.89
C ILE A 156 -19.05 15.70 -6.73
N ALA A 157 -19.46 16.95 -6.86
CA ALA A 157 -19.35 17.95 -5.81
C ALA A 157 -20.13 17.53 -4.53
N VAL A 158 -21.35 17.01 -4.69
CA VAL A 158 -22.15 16.47 -3.59
C VAL A 158 -21.46 15.25 -2.97
N GLY A 159 -20.95 14.33 -3.78
CA GLY A 159 -20.20 13.17 -3.32
C GLY A 159 -18.98 13.54 -2.48
N LEU A 160 -18.18 14.50 -2.96
CA LEU A 160 -17.04 15.04 -2.24
C LEU A 160 -17.45 15.74 -0.94
N LEU A 161 -18.52 16.52 -0.95
CA LEU A 161 -19.03 17.20 0.24
C LEU A 161 -19.46 16.19 1.31
N VAL A 162 -20.26 15.18 0.94
CA VAL A 162 -20.69 14.13 1.87
C VAL A 162 -19.51 13.34 2.40
N ASN A 163 -18.55 12.98 1.54
CA ASN A 163 -17.35 12.26 1.96
C ASN A 163 -16.50 13.11 2.94
N THR A 164 -16.50 14.43 2.76
CA THR A 164 -15.76 15.36 3.63
C THR A 164 -16.48 15.53 4.98
N LEU A 165 -17.81 15.63 4.99
CA LEU A 165 -18.61 15.78 6.21
C LEU A 165 -18.63 14.50 7.04
N VAL A 166 -18.72 13.33 6.40
CA VAL A 166 -18.60 12.02 7.04
C VAL A 166 -17.12 11.64 7.11
N LEU A 167 -16.38 12.44 7.89
CA LEU A 167 -14.91 12.42 8.00
C LEU A 167 -14.34 10.99 8.10
N PRO A 168 -13.57 10.51 7.09
CA PRO A 168 -13.02 9.16 7.12
C PRO A 168 -12.03 9.00 8.29
N PRO A 169 -11.96 7.80 8.90
CA PRO A 169 -10.99 7.52 9.94
C PRO A 169 -9.57 7.63 9.37
N LEU A 170 -8.65 8.19 10.17
CA LEU A 170 -7.24 8.22 9.84
C LEU A 170 -6.66 6.84 10.17
N ASN A 171 -6.23 6.10 9.16
CA ASN A 171 -5.73 4.73 9.32
C ASN A 171 -4.28 4.65 9.86
N PHE A 172 -3.79 5.69 10.54
CA PHE A 172 -2.41 5.75 11.04
C PHE A 172 -2.07 4.60 11.98
N SER A 173 -2.97 4.26 12.91
CA SER A 173 -2.75 3.15 13.85
C SER A 173 -2.60 1.80 13.15
N ALA A 174 -3.26 1.60 12.00
CA ALA A 174 -3.18 0.36 11.24
C ALA A 174 -1.87 0.26 10.44
N ALA A 175 -1.33 1.38 9.95
CA ALA A 175 -0.02 1.42 9.29
C ALA A 175 1.11 1.19 10.31
N VAL A 176 1.05 1.88 11.46
CA VAL A 176 2.02 1.69 12.56
C VAL A 176 2.03 0.25 13.05
N LEU A 177 0.85 -0.34 13.29
CA LEU A 177 0.75 -1.72 13.73
C LEU A 177 1.38 -2.70 12.70
N GLN A 178 1.20 -2.45 11.41
CA GLN A 178 1.79 -3.28 10.35
C GLN A 178 3.32 -3.11 10.27
N LEU A 179 3.84 -1.89 10.47
CA LEU A 179 5.27 -1.64 10.57
C LEU A 179 5.90 -2.33 11.81
N THR A 180 5.19 -2.33 12.94
CA THR A 180 5.60 -3.02 14.17
C THR A 180 5.60 -4.55 13.97
N GLN A 181 4.55 -5.08 13.33
CA GLN A 181 4.46 -6.50 13.00
C GLN A 181 5.58 -6.92 12.04
N PHE A 182 5.87 -6.11 11.02
CA PHE A 182 6.91 -6.43 10.05
C PHE A 182 8.32 -6.46 10.67
N ARG A 183 8.65 -5.50 11.54
CA ARG A 183 9.88 -5.55 12.34
C ARG A 183 9.99 -6.81 13.18
N SER A 184 8.89 -7.20 13.83
CA SER A 184 8.84 -8.40 14.66
C SER A 184 9.05 -9.67 13.83
N GLU A 185 8.43 -9.75 12.65
CA GLU A 185 8.63 -10.85 11.69
C GLU A 185 10.10 -10.93 11.24
N LEU A 186 10.73 -9.79 10.94
CA LEU A 186 12.15 -9.72 10.58
C LEU A 186 13.07 -10.19 11.72
N ALA A 187 12.85 -9.71 12.94
CA ALA A 187 13.63 -10.12 14.11
C ALA A 187 13.49 -11.63 14.39
N ASN A 188 12.26 -12.15 14.33
CA ASN A 188 12.02 -13.59 14.51
C ASN A 188 12.70 -14.42 13.42
N HIS A 189 12.70 -13.94 12.17
CA HIS A 189 13.35 -14.64 11.07
C HIS A 189 14.88 -14.67 11.22
N LEU A 190 15.50 -13.59 11.67
CA LEU A 190 16.92 -13.57 12.03
C LEU A 190 17.23 -14.56 13.17
N ASP A 191 16.38 -14.64 14.19
CA ASP A 191 16.53 -15.62 15.28
C ASP A 191 16.44 -17.07 14.82
N ASP A 192 15.53 -17.36 13.89
CA ASP A 192 15.44 -18.69 13.27
C ASP A 192 16.76 -19.05 12.57
N ILE A 193 17.38 -18.08 11.89
CA ILE A 193 18.69 -18.25 11.23
C ILE A 193 19.79 -18.44 12.28
N SER A 194 19.83 -17.63 13.35
CA SER A 194 20.86 -17.76 14.38
C SER A 194 20.80 -19.12 15.07
N ASN A 195 19.59 -19.62 15.35
CA ASN A 195 19.39 -20.92 15.98
C ASN A 195 19.80 -22.06 15.05
N ALA A 196 19.44 -22.01 13.76
CA ALA A 196 19.84 -23.01 12.78
C ALA A 196 21.37 -23.16 12.65
N LEU A 197 22.15 -22.09 12.89
CA LEU A 197 23.61 -22.14 12.82
C LEU A 197 24.28 -22.93 13.96
N ILE A 198 23.59 -23.15 15.08
CA ILE A 198 24.12 -23.84 16.27
C ILE A 198 23.46 -25.20 16.54
N GLU A 199 22.46 -25.58 15.73
CA GLU A 199 21.81 -26.89 15.78
C GLU A 199 22.69 -28.01 15.20
N SER A 200 22.21 -29.27 15.28
CA SER A 200 22.87 -30.42 14.66
C SER A 200 23.05 -30.21 13.15
N TRP A 201 24.25 -30.48 12.63
CA TRP A 201 24.63 -30.14 11.26
C TRP A 201 24.53 -31.33 10.28
N PRO A 202 23.93 -31.17 9.09
CA PRO A 202 23.17 -29.99 8.64
C PRO A 202 21.82 -29.89 9.38
N PRO A 203 21.26 -28.67 9.56
CA PRO A 203 19.97 -28.47 10.20
C PRO A 203 18.85 -29.27 9.53
N GLU A 204 17.94 -29.84 10.32
CA GLU A 204 16.84 -30.67 9.80
C GLU A 204 15.75 -29.86 9.08
N HIS A 205 15.65 -28.55 9.36
CA HIS A 205 14.56 -27.70 8.88
C HIS A 205 15.04 -26.66 7.85
N GLU A 206 14.57 -26.78 6.61
CA GLU A 206 14.77 -25.79 5.53
C GLU A 206 13.74 -24.64 5.56
N GLU A 207 12.79 -24.67 6.50
CA GLU A 207 11.66 -23.73 6.55
C GLU A 207 12.08 -22.27 6.71
N TRP A 208 13.19 -22.00 7.42
CA TRP A 208 13.76 -20.66 7.50
C TRP A 208 14.28 -20.18 6.13
N ALA A 209 14.91 -21.03 5.33
CA ALA A 209 15.41 -20.65 4.01
C ALA A 209 14.26 -20.30 3.04
N ASN A 210 13.12 -21.00 3.16
CA ASN A 210 11.94 -20.77 2.33
C ASN A 210 11.08 -19.57 2.78
N ARG A 211 11.19 -19.13 4.04
CA ARG A 211 10.48 -17.93 4.57
C ARG A 211 10.95 -16.61 3.94
N ALA A 212 12.07 -16.59 3.22
CA ALA A 212 12.51 -15.41 2.47
C ALA A 212 11.50 -14.90 1.43
N GLY A 213 10.59 -15.76 0.93
CA GLY A 213 9.51 -15.37 0.02
C GLY A 213 8.39 -14.56 0.71
N THR A 214 8.04 -14.93 1.93
CA THR A 214 6.92 -14.31 2.68
C THR A 214 7.26 -12.89 3.14
N LEU A 215 8.55 -12.59 3.41
CA LEU A 215 8.99 -11.25 3.79
C LEU A 215 8.74 -10.20 2.70
N ALA A 216 8.89 -10.56 1.42
CA ALA A 216 8.62 -9.64 0.31
C ALA A 216 7.13 -9.30 0.20
N GLU A 217 6.26 -10.30 0.38
CA GLU A 217 4.82 -10.10 0.41
C GLU A 217 4.39 -9.26 1.61
N THR A 218 5.02 -9.46 2.79
CA THR A 218 4.81 -8.58 3.95
C THR A 218 5.23 -7.14 3.63
N ALA A 219 6.39 -6.92 3.02
CA ALA A 219 6.86 -5.59 2.65
C ALA A 219 5.87 -4.88 1.70
N ASP A 220 5.37 -5.57 0.68
CA ASP A 220 4.36 -5.03 -0.25
C ASP A 220 3.05 -4.67 0.46
N ARG A 221 2.58 -5.50 1.41
CA ARG A 221 1.40 -5.21 2.24
C ARG A 221 1.59 -3.96 3.10
N VAL A 222 2.74 -3.84 3.78
CA VAL A 222 3.06 -2.68 4.63
C VAL A 222 3.18 -1.41 3.78
N ARG A 223 3.81 -1.48 2.60
CA ARG A 223 3.87 -0.36 1.65
C ARG A 223 2.50 0.11 1.22
N GLY A 224 1.60 -0.82 0.91
CA GLY A 224 0.20 -0.51 0.62
C GLY A 224 -0.52 0.17 1.79
N ALA A 225 -0.26 -0.26 3.03
CA ALA A 225 -0.85 0.32 4.23
C ALA A 225 -0.35 1.74 4.52
N VAL A 226 0.96 1.99 4.41
CA VAL A 226 1.57 3.34 4.58
C VAL A 226 1.05 4.28 3.48
N GLY A 227 1.02 3.82 2.22
CA GLY A 227 0.45 4.58 1.11
C GLY A 227 -1.02 4.94 1.33
N HIS A 228 -1.82 3.99 1.81
CA HIS A 228 -3.22 4.23 2.13
C HIS A 228 -3.40 5.24 3.28
N ALA A 229 -2.51 5.22 4.28
CA ALA A 229 -2.51 6.18 5.37
C ALA A 229 -2.17 7.60 4.90
N ASP A 230 -1.20 7.77 3.99
CA ASP A 230 -0.89 9.07 3.39
C ASP A 230 -2.03 9.61 2.53
N GLU A 231 -2.62 8.77 1.67
CA GLU A 231 -3.81 9.16 0.89
C GLU A 231 -4.99 9.58 1.78
N SER A 232 -5.19 8.89 2.90
CA SER A 232 -6.26 9.19 3.86
C SER A 232 -6.08 10.55 4.55
N ARG A 233 -4.84 11.04 4.63
CA ARG A 233 -4.49 12.34 5.21
C ARG A 233 -4.74 13.48 4.22
N LYS A 234 -4.44 13.27 2.93
CA LYS A 234 -4.59 14.28 1.88
C LYS A 234 -6.04 14.76 1.80
N PHE A 235 -6.23 16.08 1.84
CA PHE A 235 -7.53 16.75 1.86
C PHE A 235 -8.45 16.41 3.05
N ASN A 236 -7.98 15.69 4.07
CA ASN A 236 -8.78 15.36 5.24
C ASN A 236 -8.70 16.46 6.32
N PRO A 237 -9.81 17.13 6.68
CA PRO A 237 -9.80 18.14 7.74
C PRO A 237 -9.29 17.61 9.09
N ARG A 238 -9.59 16.34 9.44
CA ARG A 238 -9.12 15.73 10.70
C ARG A 238 -7.62 15.53 10.76
N ALA A 239 -6.93 15.43 9.61
CA ALA A 239 -5.48 15.34 9.58
C ALA A 239 -4.81 16.60 10.12
N ARG A 240 -5.47 17.76 10.06
CA ARG A 240 -4.96 19.00 10.65
C ARG A 240 -4.92 18.95 12.18
N LEU A 241 -5.78 18.15 12.79
CA LEU A 241 -5.87 17.95 14.24
C LEU A 241 -4.88 16.87 14.73
N HIS A 242 -4.57 15.88 13.89
CA HIS A 242 -3.65 14.77 14.21
C HIS A 242 -2.45 14.81 13.26
N ARG A 243 -1.52 15.74 13.51
CA ARG A 243 -0.28 15.84 12.75
C ARG A 243 0.64 14.68 13.14
N ARG A 244 0.71 13.65 12.29
CA ARG A 244 1.77 12.63 12.32
C ARG A 244 2.74 12.90 11.17
N ASP A 245 4.01 12.65 11.44
CA ASP A 245 5.05 12.72 10.44
C ASP A 245 5.12 11.39 9.68
N LEU A 246 4.48 11.34 8.51
CA LEU A 246 4.52 10.16 7.65
C LEU A 246 5.85 10.01 6.93
N GLU A 247 6.67 11.05 6.87
CA GLU A 247 8.02 10.94 6.29
C GLU A 247 8.84 9.93 7.09
N LYS A 248 8.73 9.99 8.43
CA LYS A 248 9.33 8.99 9.33
C LYS A 248 8.78 7.59 9.09
N ASP A 249 7.48 7.44 8.84
CA ASP A 249 6.87 6.13 8.55
C ASP A 249 7.32 5.57 7.18
N TYR A 250 7.56 6.43 6.18
CA TYR A 250 8.11 6.04 4.88
C TYR A 250 9.59 5.70 4.96
N GLN A 251 10.38 6.49 5.68
CA GLN A 251 11.79 6.21 5.91
C GLN A 251 11.94 4.87 6.63
N ASP A 252 11.17 4.65 7.69
CA ASP A 252 11.14 3.40 8.42
C ASP A 252 10.78 2.19 7.54
N LEU A 253 9.80 2.35 6.65
CA LEU A 253 9.49 1.32 5.66
C LEU A 253 10.68 1.05 4.72
N ALA A 254 11.33 2.10 4.20
CA ALA A 254 12.47 1.97 3.30
C ALA A 254 13.66 1.26 3.97
N ASP A 255 13.88 1.55 5.26
CA ASP A 255 14.89 0.85 6.07
C ASP A 255 14.56 -0.64 6.17
N LEU A 256 13.31 -0.99 6.51
CA LEU A 256 12.88 -2.40 6.64
C LEU A 256 12.92 -3.16 5.31
N GLU A 257 12.62 -2.50 4.20
CA GLU A 257 12.78 -3.08 2.86
C GLU A 257 14.26 -3.37 2.54
N SER A 258 15.14 -2.44 2.89
CA SER A 258 16.60 -2.60 2.72
C SER A 258 17.15 -3.70 3.62
N ILE A 259 16.72 -3.77 4.88
CA ILE A 259 17.06 -4.85 5.81
C ILE A 259 16.55 -6.19 5.27
N THR A 260 15.30 -6.25 4.78
CA THR A 260 14.73 -7.45 4.18
C THR A 260 15.56 -7.96 3.00
N PHE A 261 16.08 -7.06 2.16
CA PHE A 261 16.97 -7.44 1.07
C PHE A 261 18.23 -8.17 1.60
N HIS A 262 18.88 -7.62 2.63
CA HIS A 262 20.07 -8.23 3.25
C HIS A 262 19.75 -9.54 3.96
N VAL A 263 18.61 -9.64 4.67
CA VAL A 263 18.17 -10.90 5.32
C VAL A 263 17.89 -12.00 4.29
N ARG A 264 17.31 -11.66 3.13
CA ARG A 264 17.10 -12.64 2.04
C ARG A 264 18.42 -13.04 1.40
N SER A 265 19.36 -12.12 1.27
CA SER A 265 20.71 -12.37 0.75
C SER A 265 21.45 -13.37 1.64
N LEU A 266 21.58 -13.07 2.94
CA LEU A 266 22.27 -13.94 3.89
C LEU A 266 21.57 -15.31 4.02
N GLY A 267 20.23 -15.36 4.03
CA GLY A 267 19.49 -16.61 4.06
C GLY A 267 19.77 -17.51 2.86
N LYS A 268 19.86 -16.95 1.65
CA LYS A 268 20.22 -17.70 0.43
C LYS A 268 21.66 -18.19 0.44
N VAL A 269 22.58 -17.35 0.89
CA VAL A 269 24.00 -17.71 0.99
C VAL A 269 24.19 -18.85 1.99
N LEU A 270 23.54 -18.78 3.15
CA LEU A 270 23.57 -19.84 4.15
C LEU A 270 22.91 -21.12 3.66
N ALA A 271 21.73 -21.04 3.04
CA ALA A 271 21.05 -22.21 2.49
C ALA A 271 21.90 -22.93 1.43
N ALA A 272 22.55 -22.17 0.53
CA ALA A 272 23.46 -22.74 -0.47
C ALA A 272 24.69 -23.41 0.17
N ALA A 273 25.19 -22.85 1.28
CA ALA A 273 26.34 -23.40 2.00
C ALA A 273 26.01 -24.63 2.86
N ILE A 274 24.72 -24.86 3.17
CA ILE A 274 24.26 -25.96 4.03
C ILE A 274 23.79 -27.15 3.19
N TRP A 275 23.00 -26.91 2.13
CA TRP A 275 22.28 -27.96 1.38
C TRP A 275 22.72 -28.06 -0.09
N ASP A 276 24.03 -28.01 -0.34
CA ASP A 276 24.67 -28.25 -1.65
C ASP A 276 24.00 -27.47 -2.80
N GLY A 277 23.99 -26.13 -2.66
CA GLY A 277 23.49 -25.23 -3.68
C GLY A 277 24.36 -25.22 -4.94
N PRO A 278 23.96 -24.52 -6.02
CA PRO A 278 24.71 -24.47 -7.29
C PRO A 278 26.13 -23.88 -7.18
N ILE A 279 26.50 -23.35 -6.01
CA ILE A 279 27.84 -22.87 -5.68
C ILE A 279 28.34 -23.71 -4.50
N PRO A 280 29.38 -24.54 -4.68
CA PRO A 280 29.99 -25.29 -3.58
C PRO A 280 30.54 -24.30 -2.56
N ALA A 281 29.94 -24.30 -1.38
CA ALA A 281 30.24 -23.38 -0.30
C ALA A 281 30.17 -24.19 0.99
N GLU A 282 31.30 -24.37 1.68
CA GLU A 282 31.28 -24.99 3.01
C GLU A 282 31.33 -23.89 4.06
N LEU A 283 30.49 -23.99 5.09
CA LEU A 283 30.56 -23.10 6.25
C LEU A 283 31.48 -23.71 7.33
N PRO A 284 32.67 -23.12 7.60
CA PRO A 284 33.57 -23.60 8.63
C PRO A 284 32.90 -23.65 10.00
N GLU A 285 33.09 -24.76 10.74
CA GLU A 285 32.48 -24.97 12.06
C GLU A 285 32.85 -23.87 13.06
N SER A 286 34.09 -23.38 13.00
CA SER A 286 34.62 -22.28 13.81
C SER A 286 33.90 -20.94 13.57
N LEU A 287 33.25 -20.73 12.43
CA LEU A 287 32.50 -19.50 12.12
C LEU A 287 31.02 -19.57 12.49
N ARG A 288 30.48 -20.77 12.70
CA ARG A 288 29.04 -20.96 12.99
C ARG A 288 28.60 -20.20 14.22
N LYS A 289 29.34 -20.33 15.33
CA LYS A 289 29.00 -19.69 16.60
C LYS A 289 29.15 -18.15 16.55
N PRO A 290 30.28 -17.57 16.10
CA PRO A 290 30.38 -16.11 15.94
C PRO A 290 29.30 -15.52 15.01
N MET A 291 28.95 -16.24 13.94
CA MET A 291 27.91 -15.80 13.01
C MET A 291 26.51 -15.87 13.64
N SER A 292 26.20 -16.95 14.35
CA SER A 292 24.96 -17.09 15.14
C SER A 292 24.81 -15.95 16.15
N ASP A 293 25.86 -15.67 16.92
CA ASP A 293 25.85 -14.61 17.94
C ASP A 293 25.62 -13.23 17.30
N THR A 294 26.25 -12.96 16.16
CA THR A 294 26.05 -11.69 15.42
C THR A 294 24.63 -11.57 14.87
N VAL A 295 24.10 -12.62 14.24
CA VAL A 295 22.72 -12.63 13.70
C VAL A 295 21.70 -12.40 14.82
N HIS A 296 21.89 -13.06 15.98
CA HIS A 296 21.04 -12.90 17.14
C HIS A 296 21.11 -11.48 17.73
N ALA A 297 22.31 -10.90 17.83
CA ALA A 297 22.47 -9.54 18.32
C ALA A 297 21.76 -8.52 17.41
N VAL A 298 21.84 -8.67 16.08
CA VAL A 298 21.08 -7.85 15.13
C VAL A 298 19.56 -8.03 15.28
N ALA A 299 19.09 -9.27 15.53
CA ALA A 299 17.68 -9.53 15.81
C ALA A 299 17.20 -8.79 17.07
N GLU A 300 18.02 -8.76 18.12
CA GLU A 300 17.70 -8.07 19.38
C GLU A 300 17.60 -6.55 19.20
N VAL A 301 18.48 -5.94 18.40
CA VAL A 301 18.38 -4.52 18.03
C VAL A 301 17.02 -4.20 17.41
N LEU A 302 16.54 -5.05 16.49
CA LEU A 302 15.23 -4.88 15.86
C LEU A 302 14.06 -5.04 16.84
N ARG A 303 14.17 -5.95 17.83
CA ARG A 303 13.15 -6.10 18.88
C ARG A 303 13.05 -4.89 19.79
N LEU A 304 14.19 -4.39 20.28
CA LEU A 304 14.23 -3.23 21.16
C LEU A 304 13.72 -1.98 20.44
N ARG A 305 14.12 -1.79 19.17
CA ARG A 305 13.56 -0.71 18.33
C ARG A 305 12.04 -0.82 18.21
N ASN A 306 11.52 -2.03 18.09
CA ASN A 306 10.09 -2.29 17.98
C ASN A 306 9.33 -2.07 19.30
N ALA A 307 9.96 -2.35 20.45
CA ALA A 307 9.42 -2.05 21.78
C ALA A 307 9.44 -0.54 22.11
N GLY A 308 10.25 0.24 21.37
CA GLY A 308 10.48 1.66 21.64
C GLY A 308 11.51 1.89 22.74
N ASP A 309 12.33 0.88 23.04
CA ASP A 309 13.41 0.96 24.01
C ASP A 309 14.67 1.56 23.37
N SER A 310 15.63 2.01 24.19
CA SER A 310 16.94 2.42 23.68
C SER A 310 17.63 1.22 23.03
N ILE A 311 18.23 1.46 21.86
CA ILE A 311 18.96 0.45 21.10
C ILE A 311 20.48 0.59 21.24
N ASP A 312 20.99 1.63 21.91
CA ASP A 312 22.41 1.99 21.89
C ASP A 312 23.30 0.85 22.43
N GLU A 313 22.88 0.23 23.53
CA GLU A 313 23.60 -0.93 24.12
C GLU A 313 23.53 -2.16 23.22
N ALA A 314 22.40 -2.40 22.57
CA ALA A 314 22.21 -3.55 21.69
C ALA A 314 22.98 -3.39 20.37
N VAL A 315 23.03 -2.17 19.82
CA VAL A 315 23.86 -1.84 18.65
C VAL A 315 25.33 -2.07 18.99
N ALA A 316 25.81 -1.56 20.13
CA ALA A 316 27.18 -1.80 20.59
C ALA A 316 27.49 -3.30 20.77
N ALA A 317 26.56 -4.10 21.29
CA ALA A 317 26.71 -5.54 21.41
C ALA A 317 26.73 -6.27 20.05
N ALA A 318 25.93 -5.79 19.08
CA ALA A 318 25.91 -6.33 17.73
C ALA A 318 27.18 -5.99 16.94
N ASP A 319 27.69 -4.78 17.07
CA ASP A 319 28.98 -4.36 16.52
C ASP A 319 30.14 -5.17 17.10
N GLU A 320 30.14 -5.39 18.41
CA GLU A 320 31.15 -6.23 19.05
C GLU A 320 31.09 -7.68 18.55
N SER A 321 29.89 -8.25 18.42
CA SER A 321 29.72 -9.60 17.85
C SER A 321 30.20 -9.67 16.40
N LEU A 322 29.88 -8.66 15.59
CA LEU A 322 30.34 -8.54 14.22
C LEU A 322 31.87 -8.41 14.14
N ARG A 323 32.51 -7.67 15.05
CA ARG A 323 33.97 -7.57 15.15
C ARG A 323 34.59 -8.95 15.42
N VAL A 324 34.04 -9.71 16.36
CA VAL A 324 34.50 -11.09 16.65
C VAL A 324 34.34 -11.99 15.43
N LEU A 325 33.24 -11.90 14.69
CA LEU A 325 33.04 -12.64 13.45
C LEU A 325 34.10 -12.28 12.39
N LEU A 326 34.39 -11.00 12.19
CA LEU A 326 35.39 -10.53 11.24
C LEU A 326 36.81 -10.96 11.62
N GLU A 327 37.15 -10.97 12.91
CA GLU A 327 38.43 -11.49 13.41
C GLU A 327 38.55 -13.00 13.17
N ALA A 328 37.48 -13.75 13.41
CA ALA A 328 37.44 -15.19 13.15
C ALA A 328 37.55 -15.53 11.65
N LEU A 329 37.03 -14.65 10.78
CA LEU A 329 37.18 -14.73 9.32
C LEU A 329 38.62 -14.46 8.89
N ASP A 330 39.28 -13.43 9.41
CA ASP A 330 40.67 -13.09 9.07
C ASP A 330 41.65 -14.19 9.54
N ALA A 331 41.36 -14.83 10.68
CA ALA A 331 42.11 -15.99 11.16
C ALA A 331 42.04 -17.22 10.24
N GLN A 332 41.09 -17.26 9.30
CA GLN A 332 40.89 -18.37 8.35
C GLN A 332 41.33 -18.03 6.92
N ARG A 333 42.01 -16.91 6.72
CA ARG A 333 42.40 -16.37 5.41
C ARG A 333 43.31 -17.29 4.58
N ASP A 334 43.95 -18.28 5.21
CA ASP A 334 44.79 -19.28 4.53
C ASP A 334 43.99 -20.43 3.88
N LEU A 335 42.66 -20.48 4.09
CA LEU A 335 41.76 -21.44 3.41
C LEU A 335 41.49 -21.04 1.95
N ASP A 336 40.97 -21.98 1.15
CA ASP A 336 40.60 -21.75 -0.25
C ASP A 336 39.62 -20.56 -0.35
N PRO A 337 39.90 -19.51 -1.15
CA PRO A 337 39.00 -18.36 -1.34
C PRO A 337 37.54 -18.72 -1.64
N SER A 338 37.29 -19.88 -2.26
CA SER A 338 35.94 -20.41 -2.53
C SER A 338 35.14 -20.67 -1.24
N SER A 339 35.81 -21.09 -0.17
CA SER A 339 35.22 -21.44 1.15
C SER A 339 34.92 -20.22 2.03
N LEU A 340 35.61 -19.09 1.81
CA LEU A 340 35.46 -17.87 2.62
C LEU A 340 34.40 -16.89 2.06
N SER A 341 34.09 -16.99 0.76
CA SER A 341 33.15 -16.12 0.06
C SER A 341 31.75 -16.06 0.72
N PRO A 342 31.13 -17.17 1.14
CA PRO A 342 29.80 -17.15 1.77
C PRO A 342 29.80 -16.41 3.11
N SER A 343 30.74 -16.74 3.99
CA SER A 343 30.84 -16.19 5.34
C SER A 343 31.16 -14.69 5.31
N ALA A 344 32.02 -14.25 4.40
CA ALA A 344 32.30 -12.83 4.18
C ALA A 344 31.07 -12.07 3.64
N SER A 345 30.29 -12.70 2.75
CA SER A 345 29.03 -12.11 2.26
C SER A 345 28.02 -11.92 3.39
N VAL A 346 27.85 -12.92 4.26
CA VAL A 346 26.94 -12.84 5.41
C VAL A 346 27.39 -11.74 6.39
N ALA A 347 28.68 -11.66 6.71
CA ALA A 347 29.22 -10.60 7.57
C ALA A 347 29.00 -9.20 6.98
N MET A 348 29.14 -9.05 5.65
CA MET A 348 28.87 -7.79 4.96
C MET A 348 27.39 -7.42 4.97
N ASP A 349 26.48 -8.39 4.79
CA ASP A 349 25.04 -8.15 4.88
C ASP A 349 24.64 -7.72 6.31
N LEU A 350 25.18 -8.38 7.35
CA LEU A 350 24.96 -7.99 8.76
C LEU A 350 25.47 -6.57 9.06
N ARG A 351 26.67 -6.23 8.57
CA ARG A 351 27.22 -4.87 8.69
C ARG A 351 26.33 -3.82 8.04
N ARG A 352 25.77 -4.12 6.86
CA ARG A 352 24.86 -3.20 6.16
C ARG A 352 23.55 -3.02 6.91
N ILE A 353 23.02 -4.09 7.51
CA ILE A 353 21.83 -4.01 8.35
C ILE A 353 22.08 -3.08 9.54
N LEU A 354 23.20 -3.23 10.25
CA LEU A 354 23.55 -2.35 11.38
C LEU A 354 23.69 -0.89 10.96
N ALA A 355 24.41 -0.61 9.87
CA ALA A 355 24.56 0.75 9.35
C ALA A 355 23.21 1.43 9.03
N ILE A 356 22.26 0.68 8.45
CA ILE A 356 20.90 1.19 8.20
C ILE A 356 20.19 1.53 9.52
N ILE A 357 20.34 0.70 10.55
CA ILE A 357 19.69 0.92 11.84
C ILE A 357 20.26 2.16 12.55
N GLU A 358 21.58 2.33 12.50
CA GLU A 358 22.30 3.47 13.10
C GLU A 358 21.94 4.80 12.44
N GLU A 359 21.96 4.85 11.10
CA GLU A 359 21.62 6.07 10.35
C GLU A 359 20.21 6.57 10.70
N SER A 360 19.27 5.64 10.90
CA SER A 360 17.90 5.97 11.28
C SER A 360 17.73 6.34 12.76
N ALA A 361 18.65 5.92 13.64
CA ALA A 361 18.65 6.32 15.04
C ALA A 361 19.05 7.79 15.20
N ASP A 362 20.06 8.25 14.46
CA ASP A 362 20.54 9.63 14.46
C ASP A 362 19.51 10.63 13.92
N VAL A 363 18.74 10.23 12.89
CA VAL A 363 17.66 11.05 12.32
C VAL A 363 16.48 11.23 13.29
N THR A 364 16.31 10.35 14.28
CA THR A 364 15.20 10.43 15.24
C THR A 364 15.50 11.35 16.43
N GLN A 365 16.78 11.61 16.72
CA GLN A 365 17.23 12.48 17.83
C GLN A 365 17.41 13.96 17.43
N THR A 366 17.35 14.28 16.14
CA THR A 366 17.35 15.65 15.59
C THR A 366 15.95 16.16 15.31
#